data_AF-A0A542KAQ4-F1
#
_entry.id   AF-A0A542KAQ4-F1
#
_cell.length_a   1.000
_cell.length_b   1.000
_cell.length_c   1.000
_cell.angle_alpha   90.00
_cell.angle_beta   90.00
_cell.angle_gamma   90.00
#
_symmetry.space_group_name_H-M   'P 1'
#
loop_
_entity.id
_entity.type
_entity.pdbx_description
1 polymer ?
#
loop_
_entity_poly.entity_id
_entity_poly.type
_entity_poly.pdbx_seq_one_letter_code
_entity_poly.pdbx_strand_id
1 'polypeptide(L)'
;MRGTRFTETMLGTVRLDAADPVRRIRLDLRARAEEVLHPHRTVRARIDGRVRVTGLADDPGATGELEISPLAGRRIRYRLSFTAQGRRLTLDGWKSVTARHPVRSMTVLPFSLHEDGAQVGQGTLRFPLATGLAPFLLSFRFPRRENAADHHAPRWDGSPGRTEVWYTTLTDPATGTGLWLHHELVAPTDGSAPMAHGWAAVFPPEGKVTHARFGPVPWTGPAHGFAAGDVTAVPGRLSGSAGDLSWNLTEQPAAEPLFTFPRWSWRRPLLPATHMLPAARATYDGTFADQDRTLTLRGAPGASARINGHGNARRWAWLHADLGDGGVLEVVAAVSTRPVLRRLPPLVFLRLRHRGRTWPRRAERSAVGLLGIGRFRADIGLPRWTVTGRTLLRRVRVDVTQPDERTLALDYRDPDGAPAVCRNSESADATILLERWWGRWRTEATWTLKGTAHAEVGDR
;
A
#
# COMPACT_ATOMS: atom_id res chain seq x y z
N MET A 1 14.83 -7.57 -11.22
CA MET A 1 15.33 -6.45 -12.06
C MET A 1 14.96 -5.10 -11.42
N ARG A 2 15.56 -3.97 -11.80
CA ARG A 2 15.19 -2.63 -11.29
C ARG A 2 14.48 -1.82 -12.39
N GLY A 3 13.45 -1.06 -12.02
CA GLY A 3 12.78 -0.09 -12.90
C GLY A 3 13.24 1.34 -12.66
N THR A 4 12.64 2.31 -13.35
CA THR A 4 12.89 3.74 -13.15
C THR A 4 11.58 4.49 -12.92
N ARG A 5 11.58 5.40 -11.94
CA ARG A 5 10.49 6.36 -11.73
C ARG A 5 11.03 7.76 -11.55
N PHE A 6 10.34 8.74 -12.13
CA PHE A 6 10.67 10.15 -11.95
C PHE A 6 9.43 11.00 -12.16
N THR A 7 9.51 12.27 -11.77
CA THR A 7 8.46 13.27 -11.99
C THR A 7 9.00 14.41 -12.84
N GLU A 8 8.22 14.85 -13.81
CA GLU A 8 8.59 15.93 -14.73
C GLU A 8 7.50 16.99 -14.78
N THR A 9 7.90 18.26 -14.71
CA THR A 9 6.99 19.39 -14.95
C THR A 9 7.42 20.09 -16.23
N MET A 10 6.46 20.36 -17.11
CA MET A 10 6.67 21.13 -18.34
C MET A 10 5.67 22.29 -18.43
N LEU A 11 6.12 23.42 -18.97
CA LEU A 11 5.35 24.65 -19.13
C LEU A 11 5.41 25.11 -20.57
N GLY A 12 4.31 25.60 -21.11
CA GLY A 12 4.28 25.93 -22.52
C GLY A 12 3.07 26.72 -22.94
N THR A 13 2.89 26.75 -24.26
CA THR A 13 1.76 27.40 -24.92
C THR A 13 1.13 26.45 -25.93
N VAL A 14 -0.18 26.57 -26.10
CA VAL A 14 -0.96 25.79 -27.06
C VAL A 14 -1.94 26.70 -27.78
N ARG A 15 -2.20 26.39 -29.04
CA ARG A 15 -3.20 27.04 -29.89
C ARG A 15 -4.01 25.94 -30.57
N LEU A 16 -5.34 26.01 -30.51
CA LEU A 16 -6.22 25.01 -31.12
C LEU A 16 -6.41 25.31 -32.62
N ASP A 17 -6.77 26.55 -32.94
CA ASP A 17 -6.91 27.03 -34.33
C ASP A 17 -6.08 28.32 -34.56
N ALA A 18 -5.79 28.67 -35.81
CA ALA A 18 -5.03 29.88 -36.17
C ALA A 18 -5.68 31.17 -35.65
N ALA A 19 -7.02 31.19 -35.57
CA ALA A 19 -7.81 32.30 -35.04
C ALA A 19 -7.90 32.32 -33.50
N ASP A 20 -7.52 31.22 -32.83
CA ASP A 20 -7.68 31.08 -31.38
C ASP A 20 -6.57 31.78 -30.59
N PRO A 21 -6.89 32.34 -29.40
CA PRO A 21 -5.89 32.92 -28.52
C PRO A 21 -4.91 31.85 -28.03
N VAL A 22 -3.64 32.23 -27.90
CA VAL A 22 -2.60 31.36 -27.34
C VAL A 22 -2.86 31.13 -25.86
N ARG A 23 -2.99 29.88 -25.44
CA ARG A 23 -3.26 29.48 -24.05
C ARG A 23 -2.00 28.95 -23.39
N ARG A 24 -1.83 29.22 -22.08
CA ARG A 24 -0.77 28.58 -21.29
C ARG A 24 -1.16 27.15 -20.96
N ILE A 25 -0.22 26.22 -21.14
CA ILE A 25 -0.34 24.81 -20.79
C ILE A 25 0.73 24.42 -19.76
N ARG A 26 0.36 23.60 -18.79
CA ARG A 26 1.25 22.99 -17.80
C ARG A 26 0.99 21.51 -17.68
N LEU A 27 2.06 20.72 -17.71
CA LEU A 27 2.05 19.29 -17.43
C LEU A 27 2.79 19.02 -16.13
N ASP A 28 2.17 18.28 -15.22
CA ASP A 28 2.79 17.73 -14.02
C ASP A 28 2.69 16.20 -14.08
N LEU A 29 3.74 15.55 -14.60
CA LEU A 29 3.75 14.14 -14.96
C LEU A 29 4.59 13.29 -14.00
N ARG A 30 4.21 12.03 -13.88
CA ARG A 30 4.94 10.95 -13.21
C ARG A 30 5.19 9.87 -14.24
N ALA A 31 6.45 9.54 -14.47
CA ALA A 31 6.85 8.49 -15.39
C ALA A 31 7.28 7.22 -14.63
N ARG A 32 6.91 6.06 -15.17
CA ARG A 32 7.24 4.73 -14.64
C ARG A 32 7.69 3.83 -15.78
N ALA A 33 8.97 3.47 -15.78
CA ALA A 33 9.56 2.48 -16.67
C ALA A 33 9.81 1.18 -15.91
N GLU A 34 9.60 0.04 -16.58
CA GLU A 34 9.88 -1.28 -16.00
C GLU A 34 11.38 -1.56 -15.87
N GLU A 35 12.20 -0.81 -16.61
CA GLU A 35 13.65 -0.96 -16.70
C GLU A 35 14.40 0.27 -16.19
N VAL A 36 15.70 0.10 -15.93
CA VAL A 36 16.60 1.22 -15.66
C VAL A 36 16.79 2.02 -16.96
N LEU A 37 16.63 3.34 -16.88
CA LEU A 37 16.90 4.20 -18.03
C LEU A 37 18.39 4.20 -18.36
N HIS A 38 18.69 3.67 -19.54
CA HIS A 38 20.03 3.70 -20.11
C HIS A 38 20.02 4.59 -21.35
N PRO A 39 20.87 5.63 -21.44
CA PRO A 39 20.86 6.58 -22.56
C PRO A 39 21.01 5.95 -23.95
N HIS A 40 21.67 4.78 -24.02
CA HIS A 40 21.94 4.04 -25.25
C HIS A 40 20.82 3.07 -25.66
N ARG A 41 19.76 2.90 -24.86
CA ARG A 41 18.63 2.02 -25.16
C ARG A 41 17.34 2.81 -25.35
N THR A 42 16.40 2.23 -26.07
CA THR A 42 15.01 2.70 -26.09
C THR A 42 14.29 2.09 -24.90
N VAL A 43 13.71 2.93 -24.04
CA VAL A 43 12.89 2.50 -22.90
C VAL A 43 11.51 3.10 -23.01
N ARG A 44 10.48 2.26 -22.84
CA ARG A 44 9.08 2.72 -22.73
C ARG A 44 8.69 2.88 -21.28
N ALA A 45 7.98 3.97 -20.99
CA ALA A 45 7.46 4.30 -19.68
C ALA A 45 5.97 4.64 -19.78
N ARG A 46 5.20 4.25 -18.78
CA ARG A 46 3.85 4.78 -18.59
C ARG A 46 3.92 6.14 -17.90
N ILE A 47 3.07 7.07 -18.30
CA ILE A 47 2.95 8.39 -17.68
C ILE A 47 1.54 8.61 -17.14
N ASP A 48 1.46 9.19 -15.95
CA ASP A 48 0.23 9.65 -15.31
C ASP A 48 0.45 11.04 -14.71
N GLY A 49 -0.58 11.89 -14.67
CA GLY A 49 -0.41 13.23 -14.10
C GLY A 49 -1.57 14.19 -14.35
N ARG A 50 -1.28 15.48 -14.14
CA ARG A 50 -2.25 16.57 -14.30
C ARG A 50 -1.89 17.44 -15.49
N VAL A 51 -2.89 17.73 -16.33
CA VAL A 51 -2.80 18.65 -17.47
C VAL A 51 -3.64 19.88 -17.16
N ARG A 52 -3.04 21.07 -17.25
CA ARG A 52 -3.77 22.34 -17.15
C ARG A 52 -3.60 23.15 -18.42
N VAL A 53 -4.71 23.52 -19.05
CA VAL A 53 -4.75 24.45 -20.16
C VAL A 53 -5.66 25.61 -19.76
N THR A 54 -5.10 26.83 -19.76
CA THR A 54 -5.79 28.01 -19.25
C THR A 54 -7.10 28.25 -19.99
N GLY A 55 -8.20 28.29 -19.23
CA GLY A 55 -9.56 28.48 -19.75
C GLY A 55 -10.09 27.33 -20.61
N LEU A 56 -9.50 26.14 -20.54
CA LEU A 56 -9.90 24.97 -21.34
C LEU A 56 -9.92 23.66 -20.54
N ALA A 57 -8.88 23.37 -19.75
CA ALA A 57 -8.77 22.09 -19.07
C ALA A 57 -8.04 22.19 -17.73
N ASP A 58 -8.49 21.38 -16.78
CA ASP A 58 -7.78 21.10 -15.52
C ASP A 58 -8.02 19.63 -15.14
N ASP A 59 -7.34 18.73 -15.84
CA ASP A 59 -7.55 17.29 -15.72
C ASP A 59 -6.48 16.66 -14.81
N PRO A 60 -6.82 16.16 -13.61
CA PRO A 60 -5.90 15.46 -12.73
C PRO A 60 -5.63 13.99 -13.12
N GLY A 61 -6.36 13.44 -14.10
CA GLY A 61 -6.36 12.03 -14.48
C GLY A 61 -5.74 11.73 -15.84
N ALA A 62 -4.83 12.57 -16.33
CA ALA A 62 -4.19 12.37 -17.62
C ALA A 62 -3.27 11.14 -17.61
N THR A 63 -3.34 10.30 -18.64
CA THR A 63 -2.57 9.05 -18.76
C THR A 63 -2.00 8.85 -20.16
N GLY A 64 -0.91 8.10 -20.27
CA GLY A 64 -0.30 7.85 -21.57
C GLY A 64 1.04 7.12 -21.51
N GLU A 65 1.82 7.28 -22.57
CA GLU A 65 3.11 6.65 -22.76
C GLU A 65 4.22 7.65 -23.08
N LEU A 66 5.42 7.28 -22.67
CA LEU A 66 6.66 8.01 -22.88
C LEU A 66 7.70 7.04 -23.43
N GLU A 67 8.16 7.27 -24.65
CA GLU A 67 9.28 6.55 -25.26
C GLU A 67 10.55 7.38 -25.10
N ILE A 68 11.57 6.83 -24.45
CA ILE A 68 12.83 7.51 -24.15
C ILE A 68 13.92 6.81 -24.95
N SER A 69 14.39 7.45 -26.03
CA SER A 69 15.46 6.93 -26.87
C SER A 69 16.48 8.01 -27.26
N PRO A 70 17.29 8.52 -26.31
CA PRO A 70 18.10 9.71 -26.53
C PRO A 70 19.26 9.49 -27.52
N LEU A 71 19.87 8.30 -27.54
CA LEU A 71 20.98 7.98 -28.45
C LEU A 71 20.55 7.07 -29.60
N ALA A 72 19.79 6.01 -29.33
CA ALA A 72 19.39 5.03 -30.35
C ALA A 72 18.39 5.62 -31.36
N GLY A 73 17.33 6.27 -30.89
CA GLY A 73 16.29 6.88 -31.71
C GLY A 73 16.37 8.40 -31.82
N ARG A 74 17.34 9.03 -31.13
CA ARG A 74 17.50 10.49 -31.02
C ARG A 74 16.19 11.23 -30.70
N ARG A 75 15.31 10.60 -29.93
CA ARG A 75 13.95 11.08 -29.69
C ARG A 75 13.44 10.73 -28.30
N ILE A 76 12.67 11.63 -27.71
CA ILE A 76 11.85 11.36 -26.53
C ILE A 76 10.40 11.70 -26.88
N ARG A 77 9.55 10.69 -27.12
CA ARG A 77 8.15 10.87 -27.57
C ARG A 77 7.18 10.76 -26.40
N TYR A 78 6.25 11.69 -26.34
CA TYR A 78 5.18 11.76 -25.36
C TYR A 78 3.85 11.57 -26.09
N ARG A 79 3.04 10.62 -25.63
CA ARG A 79 1.65 10.45 -26.08
C ARG A 79 0.77 10.39 -24.84
N LEU A 80 -0.04 11.41 -24.60
CA LEU A 80 -0.84 11.58 -23.38
C LEU A 80 -2.29 11.88 -23.74
N SER A 81 -3.24 11.19 -23.12
CA SER A 81 -4.66 11.50 -23.22
C SER A 81 -5.15 12.21 -21.97
N PHE A 82 -6.00 13.22 -22.13
CA PHE A 82 -6.60 13.99 -21.05
C PHE A 82 -7.98 14.53 -21.46
N THR A 83 -8.75 15.01 -20.50
CA THR A 83 -10.10 15.52 -20.72
C THR A 83 -10.11 17.06 -20.69
N ALA A 84 -10.78 17.67 -21.67
CA ALA A 84 -10.95 19.12 -21.78
C ALA A 84 -12.42 19.42 -22.11
N GLN A 85 -13.14 20.14 -21.24
CA GLN A 85 -14.56 20.45 -21.42
C GLN A 85 -15.42 19.23 -21.78
N GLY A 86 -15.18 18.09 -21.13
CA GLY A 86 -15.89 16.82 -21.38
C GLY A 86 -15.41 16.03 -22.60
N ARG A 87 -14.46 16.55 -23.39
CA ARG A 87 -13.93 15.92 -24.59
C ARG A 87 -12.57 15.28 -24.34
N ARG A 88 -12.29 14.14 -24.97
CA ARG A 88 -11.04 13.39 -24.81
C ARG A 88 -10.02 13.86 -25.86
N LEU A 89 -8.97 14.53 -25.42
CA LEU A 89 -7.88 14.98 -26.27
C LEU A 89 -6.63 14.12 -26.10
N THR A 90 -5.87 13.96 -27.17
CA THR A 90 -4.57 13.29 -27.18
C THR A 90 -3.47 14.25 -27.59
N LEU A 91 -2.53 14.51 -26.68
CA LEU A 91 -1.27 15.19 -26.95
C LEU A 91 -0.25 14.19 -27.50
N ASP A 92 0.29 14.45 -28.69
CA ASP A 92 1.39 13.68 -29.28
C ASP A 92 2.52 14.64 -29.67
N GLY A 93 3.72 14.41 -29.17
CA GLY A 93 4.87 15.27 -29.43
C GLY A 93 6.17 14.58 -29.10
N TRP A 94 7.29 15.12 -29.58
CA TRP A 94 8.60 14.57 -29.26
C TRP A 94 9.70 15.62 -29.14
N LYS A 95 10.66 15.35 -28.25
CA LYS A 95 11.93 16.08 -28.17
C LYS A 95 12.91 15.44 -29.15
N SER A 96 13.44 16.21 -30.09
CA SER A 96 14.47 15.76 -31.04
C SER A 96 15.86 15.95 -30.43
N VAL A 97 16.48 14.86 -29.95
CA VAL A 97 17.74 14.89 -29.20
C VAL A 97 18.93 15.05 -30.14
N THR A 98 19.78 16.06 -29.89
CA THR A 98 20.98 16.31 -30.70
C THR A 98 22.14 16.79 -29.85
N ALA A 99 23.35 16.27 -30.13
CA ALA A 99 24.58 16.70 -29.47
C ALA A 99 24.97 18.15 -29.81
N ARG A 100 24.46 18.71 -30.91
CA ARG A 100 24.78 20.10 -31.33
C ARG A 100 24.14 21.15 -30.44
N HIS A 101 22.97 20.85 -29.84
CA HIS A 101 22.23 21.79 -28.98
C HIS A 101 21.65 21.06 -27.76
N PRO A 102 22.50 20.47 -26.91
CA PRO A 102 22.09 19.43 -25.94
C PRO A 102 21.02 19.93 -24.96
N VAL A 103 21.11 21.19 -24.54
CA VAL A 103 20.16 21.80 -23.61
C VAL A 103 18.79 22.01 -24.28
N ARG A 104 18.76 22.66 -25.45
CA ARG A 104 17.51 22.95 -26.17
C ARG A 104 16.81 21.66 -26.61
N SER A 105 17.57 20.70 -27.13
CA SER A 105 17.06 19.42 -27.62
C SER A 105 16.45 18.54 -26.53
N MET A 106 16.85 18.74 -25.26
CA MET A 106 16.35 17.99 -24.11
C MET A 106 15.21 18.68 -23.37
N THR A 107 14.94 19.95 -23.69
CA THR A 107 14.00 20.78 -22.92
C THR A 107 12.82 21.28 -23.72
N VAL A 108 12.88 21.31 -25.05
CA VAL A 108 11.78 21.76 -25.91
C VAL A 108 11.02 20.57 -26.49
N LEU A 109 9.71 20.55 -26.28
CA LEU A 109 8.77 19.53 -26.76
C LEU A 109 7.69 20.20 -27.63
N PRO A 110 7.86 20.26 -28.96
CA PRO A 110 6.74 20.52 -29.86
C PRO A 110 5.73 19.38 -29.78
N PHE A 111 4.44 19.71 -29.89
CA PHE A 111 3.37 18.72 -29.86
C PHE A 111 2.16 19.18 -30.68
N SER A 112 1.35 18.20 -31.08
CA SER A 112 0.01 18.37 -31.66
C SER A 112 -1.04 17.81 -30.71
N LEU A 113 -2.22 18.42 -30.69
CA LEU A 113 -3.41 17.90 -30.03
C LEU A 113 -4.32 17.25 -31.06
N HIS A 114 -4.89 16.10 -30.70
CA HIS A 114 -5.81 15.36 -31.53
C HIS A 114 -7.11 15.06 -30.78
N GLU A 115 -8.22 15.12 -31.49
CA GLU A 115 -9.56 14.71 -31.07
C GLU A 115 -10.05 13.69 -32.10
N ASP A 116 -10.40 12.47 -31.67
CA ASP A 116 -10.81 11.36 -32.55
C ASP A 116 -9.89 11.11 -33.76
N GLY A 117 -8.58 11.37 -33.57
CA GLY A 117 -7.55 11.19 -34.59
C GLY A 117 -7.31 12.40 -35.50
N ALA A 118 -8.20 13.40 -35.50
CA ALA A 118 -8.00 14.66 -36.22
C ALA A 118 -7.17 15.65 -35.40
N GLN A 119 -6.22 16.35 -36.04
CA GLN A 119 -5.43 17.37 -35.35
C GLN A 119 -6.28 18.63 -35.11
N VAL A 120 -6.43 19.00 -33.84
CA VAL A 120 -7.23 20.15 -33.37
C VAL A 120 -6.39 21.23 -32.69
N GLY A 121 -5.06 21.11 -32.73
CA GLY A 121 -4.18 22.12 -32.16
C GLY A 121 -2.71 21.75 -32.19
N GLN A 122 -1.88 22.74 -31.90
CA GLN A 122 -0.44 22.59 -31.81
C GLN A 122 0.14 23.51 -30.73
N GLY A 123 1.28 23.12 -30.18
CA GLY A 123 1.91 23.88 -29.12
C GLY A 123 3.36 23.52 -28.90
N THR A 124 3.95 24.18 -27.90
CA THR A 124 5.31 23.90 -27.48
C THR A 124 5.39 23.95 -25.97
N LEU A 125 5.88 22.86 -25.40
CA LEU A 125 6.23 22.71 -24.00
C LEU A 125 7.73 22.88 -23.80
N ARG A 126 8.10 23.43 -22.65
CA ARG A 126 9.48 23.63 -22.22
C ARG A 126 9.65 23.12 -20.79
N PHE A 127 10.74 22.39 -20.58
CA PHE A 127 11.19 22.03 -19.25
C PHE A 127 11.85 23.26 -18.59
N PRO A 128 11.35 23.75 -17.44
CA PRO A 128 11.88 24.96 -16.82
C PRO A 128 13.19 24.64 -16.08
N LEU A 129 14.34 24.70 -16.76
CA LEU A 129 15.64 24.30 -16.19
C LEU A 129 15.95 24.95 -14.84
N ALA A 130 15.79 26.27 -14.75
CA ALA A 130 16.16 27.06 -13.56
C ALA A 130 15.45 26.59 -12.29
N THR A 131 14.17 26.20 -12.39
CA THR A 131 13.34 25.82 -11.22
C THR A 131 13.02 24.34 -11.16
N GLY A 132 13.14 23.63 -12.28
CA GLY A 132 12.67 22.25 -12.46
C GLY A 132 13.77 21.20 -12.44
N LEU A 133 15.03 21.55 -12.74
CA LEU A 133 16.11 20.57 -12.88
C LEU A 133 16.43 19.83 -11.56
N ALA A 134 16.65 20.57 -10.47
CA ALA A 134 16.96 19.95 -9.18
C ALA A 134 15.79 19.07 -8.67
N PRO A 135 14.53 19.51 -8.64
CA PRO A 135 13.39 18.65 -8.29
C PRO A 135 13.26 17.42 -9.19
N PHE A 136 13.48 17.56 -10.50
CA PHE A 136 13.46 16.46 -11.46
C PHE A 136 14.51 15.41 -11.14
N LEU A 137 15.79 15.79 -11.01
CA LEU A 137 16.87 14.86 -10.68
C LEU A 137 16.64 14.18 -9.31
N LEU A 138 16.22 14.95 -8.32
CA LEU A 138 15.90 14.43 -6.98
C LEU A 138 14.67 13.50 -6.96
N SER A 139 13.86 13.52 -8.02
CA SER A 139 12.69 12.64 -8.16
C SER A 139 13.04 11.23 -8.60
N PHE A 140 14.20 11.00 -9.24
CA PHE A 140 14.58 9.69 -9.77
C PHE A 140 14.64 8.63 -8.67
N ARG A 141 13.99 7.49 -8.93
CA ARG A 141 13.98 6.30 -8.08
C ARG A 141 14.21 5.07 -8.96
N PHE A 142 14.95 4.10 -8.40
CA PHE A 142 15.25 2.83 -9.06
C PHE A 142 14.71 1.66 -8.23
N PRO A 143 13.38 1.50 -8.13
CA PRO A 143 12.80 0.42 -7.34
C PRO A 143 13.23 -0.95 -7.90
N ARG A 144 13.55 -1.90 -7.01
CA ARG A 144 13.64 -3.30 -7.39
C ARG A 144 12.22 -3.80 -7.69
N ARG A 145 12.06 -4.48 -8.83
CA ARG A 145 10.88 -5.28 -9.16
C ARG A 145 10.83 -6.41 -8.13
N GLU A 146 9.93 -6.27 -7.17
CA GLU A 146 9.47 -7.37 -6.34
C GLU A 146 8.07 -7.68 -6.86
N ASN A 147 7.87 -8.92 -7.28
CA ASN A 147 6.55 -9.39 -7.64
C ASN A 147 5.77 -9.55 -6.33
N ALA A 148 4.59 -8.93 -6.24
CA ALA A 148 3.78 -8.99 -5.03
C ALA A 148 3.46 -10.44 -4.65
N ALA A 149 3.22 -11.30 -5.65
CA ALA A 149 2.96 -12.71 -5.49
C ALA A 149 4.10 -13.46 -4.76
N ASP A 150 5.36 -13.05 -4.94
CA ASP A 150 6.51 -13.70 -4.29
C ASP A 150 6.45 -13.56 -2.76
N HIS A 151 5.75 -12.55 -2.24
CA HIS A 151 5.60 -12.35 -0.80
C HIS A 151 4.54 -13.26 -0.17
N HIS A 152 3.71 -13.94 -0.96
CA HIS A 152 2.76 -14.95 -0.47
C HIS A 152 3.38 -16.33 -0.32
N ALA A 153 4.50 -16.63 -0.97
CA ALA A 153 5.15 -17.93 -0.78
C ALA A 153 5.55 -18.13 0.70
N PRO A 154 5.43 -19.35 1.25
CA PRO A 154 5.99 -19.66 2.56
C PRO A 154 7.49 -19.37 2.59
N ARG A 155 7.99 -18.90 3.74
CA ARG A 155 9.42 -18.63 3.94
C ARG A 155 10.07 -19.60 4.92
N TRP A 156 9.28 -20.46 5.54
CA TRP A 156 9.69 -21.39 6.56
C TRP A 156 10.66 -22.40 5.96
N ASP A 157 11.79 -22.57 6.63
CA ASP A 157 12.94 -23.37 6.19
C ASP A 157 13.00 -24.74 6.87
N GLY A 158 11.93 -25.13 7.59
CA GLY A 158 11.89 -26.36 8.38
C GLY A 158 12.30 -26.17 9.85
N SER A 159 12.78 -25.00 10.26
CA SER A 159 13.24 -24.77 11.64
C SER A 159 12.10 -24.76 12.67
N PRO A 160 12.27 -25.36 13.86
CA PRO A 160 11.27 -25.30 14.93
C PRO A 160 11.13 -23.88 15.50
N GLY A 161 10.04 -23.63 16.22
CA GLY A 161 9.78 -22.34 16.88
C GLY A 161 9.45 -21.22 15.91
N ARG A 162 8.63 -21.50 14.89
CA ARG A 162 8.28 -20.55 13.83
C ARG A 162 6.78 -20.46 13.64
N THR A 163 6.32 -19.27 13.30
CA THR A 163 4.96 -19.04 12.81
C THR A 163 5.01 -18.20 11.53
N GLU A 164 4.14 -18.55 10.59
CA GLU A 164 3.82 -17.73 9.43
C GLU A 164 2.33 -17.53 9.32
N VAL A 165 1.91 -16.29 9.13
CA VAL A 165 0.51 -15.92 8.97
C VAL A 165 0.28 -15.35 7.58
N TRP A 166 -0.83 -15.77 6.97
CA TRP A 166 -1.50 -15.11 5.86
C TRP A 166 -2.85 -14.67 6.37
N TYR A 167 -3.01 -13.38 6.63
CA TYR A 167 -4.30 -12.85 7.03
C TYR A 167 -4.82 -11.87 5.99
N THR A 168 -6.15 -11.79 5.89
CA THR A 168 -6.87 -10.86 5.03
C THR A 168 -7.94 -10.20 5.86
N THR A 169 -8.00 -8.88 5.77
CA THR A 169 -9.13 -8.09 6.25
C THR A 169 -9.76 -7.32 5.10
N LEU A 170 -11.08 -7.17 5.12
CA LEU A 170 -11.82 -6.33 4.19
C LEU A 170 -13.16 -5.89 4.79
N THR A 171 -13.76 -4.86 4.21
CA THR A 171 -15.12 -4.44 4.55
C THR A 171 -15.97 -4.44 3.29
N ASP A 172 -17.11 -5.13 3.33
CA ASP A 172 -18.10 -5.07 2.26
C ASP A 172 -18.68 -3.64 2.16
N PRO A 173 -18.50 -2.92 1.04
CA PRO A 173 -18.98 -1.56 0.91
C PRO A 173 -20.51 -1.47 0.85
N ALA A 174 -21.21 -2.55 0.50
CA ALA A 174 -22.66 -2.56 0.39
C ALA A 174 -23.34 -2.61 1.77
N THR A 175 -22.83 -3.44 2.68
CA THR A 175 -23.43 -3.67 4.00
C THR A 175 -22.65 -3.04 5.15
N GLY A 176 -21.38 -2.68 4.96
CA GLY A 176 -20.47 -2.32 6.04
C GLY A 176 -19.97 -3.50 6.86
N THR A 177 -20.23 -4.74 6.43
CA THR A 177 -19.76 -5.95 7.13
C THR A 177 -18.25 -6.14 6.96
N GLY A 178 -17.52 -6.20 8.07
CA GLY A 178 -16.10 -6.55 8.09
C GLY A 178 -15.89 -8.07 8.03
N LEU A 179 -14.84 -8.52 7.34
CA LEU A 179 -14.45 -9.93 7.25
C LEU A 179 -12.98 -10.10 7.63
N TRP A 180 -12.69 -11.17 8.37
CA TRP A 180 -11.34 -11.56 8.74
C TRP A 180 -11.10 -13.01 8.34
N LEU A 181 -10.08 -13.25 7.51
CA LEU A 181 -9.59 -14.58 7.17
C LEU A 181 -8.16 -14.69 7.69
N HIS A 182 -7.91 -15.62 8.62
CA HIS A 182 -6.58 -15.86 9.19
C HIS A 182 -6.14 -17.28 8.88
N HIS A 183 -4.95 -17.41 8.29
CA HIS A 183 -4.33 -18.70 7.99
C HIS A 183 -2.95 -18.72 8.61
N GLU A 184 -2.63 -19.78 9.33
CA GLU A 184 -1.44 -19.86 10.15
C GLU A 184 -0.74 -21.20 10.01
N LEU A 185 0.56 -21.13 9.74
CA LEU A 185 1.52 -22.20 9.94
C LEU A 185 2.15 -22.03 11.32
N VAL A 186 2.10 -23.06 12.16
CA VAL A 186 2.85 -23.14 13.41
C VAL A 186 3.80 -24.32 13.35
N ALA A 187 5.10 -24.06 13.55
CA ALA A 187 6.14 -25.06 13.75
C ALA A 187 6.58 -25.01 15.23
N PRO A 188 6.12 -25.96 16.07
CA PRO A 188 6.39 -25.93 17.50
C PRO A 188 7.88 -25.98 17.88
N THR A 189 8.23 -25.48 19.06
CA THR A 189 9.62 -25.48 19.55
C THR A 189 10.10 -26.86 20.02
N ASP A 190 9.17 -27.75 20.38
CA ASP A 190 9.47 -29.09 20.89
C ASP A 190 9.81 -30.10 19.78
N GLY A 191 9.79 -29.67 18.51
CA GLY A 191 10.07 -30.50 17.35
C GLY A 191 8.88 -31.35 16.88
N SER A 192 7.69 -31.18 17.46
CA SER A 192 6.47 -31.78 16.93
C SER A 192 6.16 -31.27 15.52
N ALA A 193 5.33 -32.03 14.79
CA ALA A 193 5.06 -31.77 13.38
C ALA A 193 4.45 -30.37 13.17
N PRO A 194 4.87 -29.63 12.12
CA PRO A 194 4.27 -28.35 11.77
C PRO A 194 2.80 -28.53 11.39
N MET A 195 1.97 -27.60 11.85
CA MET A 195 0.53 -27.63 11.62
C MET A 195 0.06 -26.38 10.87
N ALA A 196 -0.95 -26.59 10.04
CA ALA A 196 -1.70 -25.55 9.35
C ALA A 196 -3.08 -25.43 10.02
N HIS A 197 -3.49 -24.24 10.41
CA HIS A 197 -4.82 -23.97 10.97
C HIS A 197 -5.21 -22.51 10.72
N GLY A 198 -6.40 -22.13 11.15
CA GLY A 198 -6.84 -20.75 11.03
C GLY A 198 -8.31 -20.57 11.35
N TRP A 199 -8.86 -19.44 10.92
CA TRP A 199 -10.26 -19.09 11.14
C TRP A 199 -10.79 -18.09 10.11
N ALA A 200 -12.11 -18.05 10.02
CA ALA A 200 -12.85 -16.97 9.38
C ALA A 200 -13.74 -16.30 10.43
N ALA A 201 -13.94 -14.98 10.33
CA ALA A 201 -14.84 -14.23 11.19
C ALA A 201 -15.58 -13.12 10.41
N VAL A 202 -16.80 -12.84 10.85
CA VAL A 202 -17.72 -11.88 10.24
C VAL A 202 -18.18 -10.86 11.26
N PHE A 203 -17.99 -9.58 10.94
CA PHE A 203 -18.28 -8.44 11.80
C PHE A 203 -19.40 -7.62 11.15
N PRO A 204 -20.68 -7.98 11.39
CA PRO A 204 -21.79 -7.20 10.84
C PRO A 204 -21.81 -5.79 11.46
N PRO A 205 -22.37 -4.78 10.76
CA PRO A 205 -22.50 -3.43 11.32
C PRO A 205 -23.36 -3.41 12.61
N GLU A 206 -24.34 -4.31 12.68
CA GLU A 206 -25.20 -4.56 13.83
C GLU A 206 -25.32 -6.07 14.05
N GLY A 207 -25.42 -6.49 15.31
CA GLY A 207 -25.53 -7.90 15.68
C GLY A 207 -24.21 -8.51 16.16
N LYS A 208 -24.24 -9.83 16.36
CA LYS A 208 -23.14 -10.56 16.98
C LYS A 208 -22.05 -10.90 15.97
N VAL A 209 -20.79 -10.72 16.37
CA VAL A 209 -19.64 -11.22 15.62
C VAL A 209 -19.62 -12.75 15.66
N THR A 210 -19.54 -13.39 14.50
CA THR A 210 -19.46 -14.85 14.36
C THR A 210 -18.08 -15.24 13.82
N HIS A 211 -17.62 -16.45 14.19
CA HIS A 211 -16.37 -16.98 13.69
C HIS A 211 -16.39 -18.51 13.70
N ALA A 212 -15.50 -19.10 12.92
CA ALA A 212 -15.28 -20.54 12.90
C ALA A 212 -13.81 -20.85 12.60
N ARG A 213 -13.31 -21.96 13.17
CA ARG A 213 -11.93 -22.42 12.99
C ARG A 213 -11.86 -23.59 12.00
N PHE A 214 -10.73 -23.71 11.33
CA PHE A 214 -10.37 -24.89 10.54
C PHE A 214 -9.00 -25.40 10.98
N GLY A 215 -8.74 -26.68 10.70
CA GLY A 215 -7.57 -27.38 11.23
C GLY A 215 -7.64 -27.62 12.74
N PRO A 216 -6.52 -28.01 13.39
CA PRO A 216 -5.21 -28.18 12.78
C PRO A 216 -5.13 -29.40 11.86
N VAL A 217 -4.36 -29.26 10.76
CA VAL A 217 -3.95 -30.35 9.88
C VAL A 217 -2.45 -30.30 9.64
N PRO A 218 -1.78 -31.39 9.23
CA PRO A 218 -0.36 -31.37 8.90
C PRO A 218 -0.04 -30.35 7.81
N TRP A 219 1.06 -29.60 7.97
CA TRP A 219 1.54 -28.67 6.94
C TRP A 219 2.08 -29.42 5.71
N THR A 220 1.62 -29.04 4.51
CA THR A 220 1.95 -29.73 3.25
C THR A 220 3.02 -29.03 2.40
N GLY A 221 3.47 -27.84 2.78
CA GLY A 221 4.49 -27.09 2.04
C GLY A 221 4.05 -26.55 0.66
N PRO A 222 2.91 -25.84 0.53
CA PRO A 222 2.48 -25.23 -0.73
C PRO A 222 3.51 -24.23 -1.30
N ALA A 223 3.68 -24.20 -2.62
CA ALA A 223 4.69 -23.36 -3.26
C ALA A 223 4.37 -21.85 -3.27
N HIS A 224 3.09 -21.47 -3.27
CA HIS A 224 2.68 -20.10 -3.62
C HIS A 224 1.89 -19.37 -2.53
N GLY A 225 1.60 -20.00 -1.40
CA GLY A 225 0.67 -19.45 -0.43
C GLY A 225 0.48 -20.36 0.76
N PHE A 226 -0.77 -20.46 1.20
CA PHE A 226 -1.21 -21.36 2.26
C PHE A 226 -2.21 -22.38 1.71
N ALA A 227 -2.16 -23.60 2.25
CA ALA A 227 -3.13 -24.65 1.99
C ALA A 227 -3.31 -25.53 3.23
N ALA A 228 -4.56 -25.80 3.60
CA ALA A 228 -4.95 -26.69 4.69
C ALA A 228 -6.30 -27.34 4.37
N GLY A 229 -6.29 -28.60 3.89
CA GLY A 229 -7.51 -29.23 3.39
C GLY A 229 -8.06 -28.52 2.15
N ASP A 230 -9.32 -28.10 2.19
CA ASP A 230 -10.01 -27.32 1.16
C ASP A 230 -9.72 -25.81 1.24
N VAL A 231 -9.10 -25.35 2.33
CA VAL A 231 -8.77 -23.94 2.54
C VAL A 231 -7.47 -23.58 1.82
N THR A 232 -7.51 -22.52 1.01
CA THR A 232 -6.35 -21.96 0.30
C THR A 232 -6.31 -20.43 0.39
N ALA A 233 -5.10 -19.91 0.55
CA ALA A 233 -4.82 -18.48 0.40
C ALA A 233 -3.58 -18.30 -0.48
N VAL A 234 -3.80 -17.99 -1.76
CA VAL A 234 -2.77 -17.84 -2.78
C VAL A 234 -2.90 -16.47 -3.47
N PRO A 235 -1.87 -15.99 -4.18
CA PRO A 235 -1.93 -14.71 -4.89
C PRO A 235 -3.19 -14.63 -5.76
N GLY A 236 -4.03 -13.61 -5.51
CA GLY A 236 -5.23 -13.37 -6.30
C GLY A 236 -6.44 -14.23 -5.94
N ARG A 237 -6.32 -15.22 -5.05
CA ARG A 237 -7.46 -16.08 -4.70
C ARG A 237 -7.44 -16.58 -3.25
N LEU A 238 -8.57 -16.45 -2.57
CA LEU A 238 -8.84 -16.97 -1.25
C LEU A 238 -10.08 -17.85 -1.34
N SER A 239 -10.01 -19.12 -0.94
CA SER A 239 -11.19 -19.99 -0.92
C SER A 239 -11.12 -21.01 0.18
N GLY A 240 -12.26 -21.39 0.74
CA GLY A 240 -12.31 -22.42 1.77
C GLY A 240 -13.61 -22.40 2.55
N SER A 241 -13.67 -23.26 3.55
CA SER A 241 -14.75 -23.32 4.53
C SER A 241 -14.21 -23.51 5.95
N ALA A 242 -14.96 -23.04 6.93
CA ALA A 242 -14.70 -23.24 8.35
C ALA A 242 -16.03 -23.25 9.09
N GLY A 243 -16.40 -24.39 9.69
CA GLY A 243 -17.74 -24.56 10.26
C GLY A 243 -18.82 -24.19 9.25
N ASP A 244 -19.66 -23.23 9.61
CA ASP A 244 -20.76 -22.72 8.79
C ASP A 244 -20.36 -21.60 7.81
N LEU A 245 -19.10 -21.16 7.87
CA LEU A 245 -18.59 -20.08 7.03
C LEU A 245 -17.93 -20.65 5.78
N SER A 246 -18.21 -20.05 4.62
CA SER A 246 -17.54 -20.39 3.36
C SER A 246 -17.22 -19.16 2.53
N TRP A 247 -16.12 -19.20 1.79
CA TRP A 247 -15.68 -18.07 0.98
C TRP A 247 -15.03 -18.52 -0.34
N ASN A 248 -15.20 -17.68 -1.35
CA ASN A 248 -14.51 -17.78 -2.64
C ASN A 248 -14.30 -16.36 -3.18
N LEU A 249 -13.13 -15.80 -2.89
CA LEU A 249 -12.78 -14.42 -3.15
C LEU A 249 -11.63 -14.33 -4.16
N THR A 250 -11.74 -13.37 -5.07
CA THR A 250 -10.69 -12.94 -5.98
C THR A 250 -10.07 -11.67 -5.41
N GLU A 251 -8.78 -11.70 -5.13
CA GLU A 251 -8.01 -10.54 -4.69
C GLU A 251 -7.46 -9.78 -5.89
N GLN A 252 -7.67 -8.47 -5.93
CA GLN A 252 -7.07 -7.55 -6.88
C GLN A 252 -6.06 -6.67 -6.16
N PRO A 253 -4.77 -7.06 -6.12
CA PRO A 253 -3.76 -6.30 -5.41
C PRO A 253 -3.55 -4.94 -6.07
N ALA A 254 -3.53 -3.89 -5.23
CA ALA A 254 -3.34 -2.52 -5.64
C ALA A 254 -2.13 -1.89 -4.94
N ALA A 255 -1.37 -1.12 -5.71
CA ALA A 255 -0.13 -0.48 -5.27
C ALA A 255 1.01 -1.44 -4.89
N GLU A 256 2.17 -0.86 -4.58
CA GLU A 256 3.39 -1.63 -4.27
C GLU A 256 3.36 -2.25 -2.87
N PRO A 257 4.15 -3.32 -2.64
CA PRO A 257 4.32 -3.90 -1.32
C PRO A 257 4.64 -2.87 -0.24
N LEU A 258 3.98 -2.99 0.90
CA LEU A 258 4.15 -2.10 2.05
C LEU A 258 4.78 -2.86 3.21
N PHE A 259 6.08 -2.65 3.38
CA PHE A 259 6.81 -3.17 4.54
C PHE A 259 6.58 -2.24 5.73
N THR A 260 5.85 -2.73 6.74
CA THR A 260 5.66 -1.99 8.00
C THR A 260 6.95 -1.95 8.82
N PHE A 261 7.71 -3.04 8.80
CA PHE A 261 9.06 -3.15 9.37
C PHE A 261 10.16 -2.82 8.34
N PRO A 262 11.41 -2.55 8.78
CA PRO A 262 12.55 -2.42 7.86
C PRO A 262 12.71 -3.65 6.96
N ARG A 263 12.92 -3.46 5.66
CA ARG A 263 12.97 -4.57 4.67
C ARG A 263 13.99 -5.67 5.01
N TRP A 264 15.07 -5.33 5.72
CA TRP A 264 16.07 -6.31 6.12
C TRP A 264 15.53 -7.32 7.12
N SER A 265 14.56 -6.94 7.98
CA SER A 265 13.99 -7.84 8.98
C SER A 265 13.03 -8.86 8.36
N TRP A 266 12.36 -8.50 7.26
CA TRP A 266 11.60 -9.47 6.46
C TRP A 266 12.50 -10.52 5.82
N ARG A 267 13.69 -10.09 5.37
CA ARG A 267 14.68 -10.97 4.71
C ARG A 267 15.46 -11.82 5.70
N ARG A 268 15.65 -11.32 6.91
CA ARG A 268 16.41 -11.95 7.99
C ARG A 268 15.53 -11.96 9.24
N PRO A 269 14.94 -13.11 9.62
CA PRO A 269 14.00 -13.20 10.74
C PRO A 269 14.74 -13.09 12.09
N LEU A 270 15.29 -11.92 12.39
CA LEU A 270 16.03 -11.63 13.63
C LEU A 270 15.13 -10.94 14.67
N LEU A 271 14.01 -10.37 14.22
CA LEU A 271 12.98 -9.81 15.08
C LEU A 271 12.01 -10.92 15.52
N PRO A 272 11.36 -10.78 16.69
CA PRO A 272 10.37 -11.76 17.16
C PRO A 272 9.31 -12.06 16.11
N ALA A 273 8.74 -11.01 15.50
CA ALA A 273 7.87 -11.11 14.34
C ALA A 273 8.08 -9.92 13.43
N THR A 274 7.73 -10.09 12.15
CA THR A 274 7.74 -9.04 11.14
C THR A 274 6.46 -9.09 10.34
N HIS A 275 5.93 -7.92 10.01
CA HIS A 275 4.68 -7.74 9.29
C HIS A 275 4.92 -6.99 7.97
N MET A 276 4.23 -7.38 6.91
CA MET A 276 4.23 -6.65 5.64
C MET A 276 2.97 -6.95 4.83
N LEU A 277 2.60 -6.03 3.95
CA LEU A 277 1.54 -6.23 2.97
C LEU A 277 2.17 -6.52 1.61
N PRO A 278 1.87 -7.67 0.96
CA PRO A 278 2.27 -7.94 -0.42
C PRO A 278 1.80 -6.85 -1.40
N ALA A 279 0.62 -6.28 -1.17
CA ALA A 279 0.13 -5.08 -1.83
C ALA A 279 -0.39 -4.11 -0.77
N ALA A 280 0.01 -2.84 -0.83
CA ALA A 280 -0.38 -1.86 0.20
C ALA A 280 -1.91 -1.72 0.37
N ARG A 281 -2.67 -2.12 -0.66
CA ARG A 281 -4.13 -2.15 -0.70
C ARG A 281 -4.56 -3.33 -1.58
N ALA A 282 -5.79 -3.78 -1.42
CA ALA A 282 -6.43 -4.69 -2.36
C ALA A 282 -7.93 -4.38 -2.44
N THR A 283 -8.56 -4.84 -3.51
CA THR A 283 -10.01 -4.97 -3.60
C THR A 283 -10.39 -6.43 -3.79
N TYR A 284 -11.55 -6.81 -3.26
CA TYR A 284 -12.00 -8.20 -3.28
C TYR A 284 -13.37 -8.32 -3.94
N ASP A 285 -13.47 -9.28 -4.85
CA ASP A 285 -14.71 -9.66 -5.52
C ASP A 285 -15.01 -11.14 -5.22
N GLY A 286 -16.28 -11.51 -5.10
CA GLY A 286 -16.68 -12.90 -4.91
C GLY A 286 -17.75 -13.08 -3.86
N THR A 287 -17.78 -14.25 -3.22
CA THR A 287 -18.81 -14.59 -2.24
C THR A 287 -18.22 -14.96 -0.89
N PHE A 288 -18.91 -14.52 0.15
CA PHE A 288 -18.73 -15.00 1.52
C PHE A 288 -20.11 -15.39 2.04
N ALA A 289 -20.28 -16.58 2.59
CA ALA A 289 -21.55 -17.05 3.12
C ALA A 289 -21.41 -17.58 4.54
N ASP A 290 -22.45 -17.34 5.34
CA ASP A 290 -22.75 -18.05 6.59
C ASP A 290 -24.11 -18.79 6.43
N GLN A 291 -24.62 -19.41 7.51
CA GLN A 291 -25.90 -20.13 7.47
C GLN A 291 -27.10 -19.26 7.04
N ASP A 292 -27.06 -17.96 7.36
CA ASP A 292 -28.22 -17.07 7.24
C ASP A 292 -28.15 -16.18 5.99
N ARG A 293 -26.94 -15.92 5.47
CA ARG A 293 -26.71 -14.95 4.40
C ARG A 293 -25.53 -15.29 3.51
N THR A 294 -25.66 -14.88 2.24
CA THR A 294 -24.54 -14.79 1.29
C THR A 294 -24.25 -13.34 0.97
N LEU A 295 -23.05 -12.87 1.31
CA LEU A 295 -22.51 -11.59 0.87
C LEU A 295 -21.90 -11.75 -0.53
N THR A 296 -22.31 -10.88 -1.46
CA THR A 296 -21.67 -10.76 -2.79
C THR A 296 -20.79 -9.52 -2.82
N LEU A 297 -19.49 -9.72 -2.65
CA LEU A 297 -18.50 -8.65 -2.61
C LEU A 297 -18.22 -8.13 -4.01
N ARG A 298 -18.21 -6.79 -4.14
CA ARG A 298 -17.85 -6.09 -5.38
C ARG A 298 -16.84 -4.99 -5.06
N GLY A 299 -15.59 -5.21 -5.46
CA GLY A 299 -14.49 -4.27 -5.20
C GLY A 299 -14.32 -3.90 -3.73
N ALA A 300 -14.58 -4.83 -2.81
CA ALA A 300 -14.56 -4.55 -1.38
C ALA A 300 -13.15 -4.15 -0.92
N PRO A 301 -12.94 -2.98 -0.29
CA PRO A 301 -11.62 -2.54 0.11
C PRO A 301 -11.08 -3.33 1.31
N GLY A 302 -9.78 -3.61 1.27
CA GLY A 302 -9.07 -4.26 2.38
C GLY A 302 -7.58 -4.45 2.08
N ALA A 303 -6.98 -5.39 2.79
CA ALA A 303 -5.62 -5.83 2.53
C ALA A 303 -5.37 -7.27 3.00
N SER A 304 -4.55 -7.97 2.21
CA SER A 304 -3.86 -9.18 2.64
C SER A 304 -2.49 -8.80 3.19
N ALA A 305 -2.09 -9.45 4.26
CA ALA A 305 -0.79 -9.26 4.85
C ALA A 305 -0.15 -10.56 5.30
N ARG A 306 1.14 -10.46 5.56
CA ARG A 306 1.99 -11.56 5.97
C ARG A 306 2.68 -11.22 7.28
N ILE A 307 2.67 -12.19 8.18
CA ILE A 307 3.51 -12.19 9.38
C ILE A 307 4.47 -13.37 9.28
N ASN A 308 5.72 -13.14 9.64
CA ASN A 308 6.73 -14.18 9.82
C ASN A 308 7.49 -13.92 11.11
N GLY A 309 7.55 -14.91 11.99
CA GLY A 309 8.11 -14.75 13.33
C GLY A 309 8.33 -16.05 14.09
N HIS A 310 8.61 -15.89 15.38
CA HIS A 310 8.85 -16.93 16.38
C HIS A 310 7.73 -16.98 17.44
N GLY A 311 6.58 -16.38 17.12
CA GLY A 311 5.48 -16.14 18.04
C GLY A 311 5.15 -14.66 18.18
N ASN A 312 4.15 -14.39 19.02
CA ASN A 312 3.59 -13.06 19.23
C ASN A 312 4.47 -12.20 20.14
N ALA A 313 4.21 -10.90 20.07
CA ALA A 313 4.74 -9.95 21.04
C ALA A 313 4.08 -10.19 22.40
N ARG A 314 4.72 -9.73 23.49
CA ARG A 314 4.11 -9.77 24.84
C ARG A 314 2.80 -9.00 24.89
N ARG A 315 2.76 -7.88 24.16
CA ARG A 315 1.59 -7.03 24.00
C ARG A 315 1.71 -6.32 22.66
N TRP A 316 0.63 -6.22 21.91
CA TRP A 316 0.62 -5.50 20.64
C TRP A 316 -0.69 -4.79 20.36
N ALA A 317 -0.62 -3.85 19.43
CA ALA A 317 -1.76 -3.28 18.73
C ALA A 317 -1.42 -3.21 17.24
N TRP A 318 -2.40 -3.49 16.38
CA TRP A 318 -2.29 -3.28 14.94
C TRP A 318 -3.51 -2.54 14.39
N LEU A 319 -3.27 -1.75 13.33
CA LEU A 319 -4.29 -1.03 12.59
C LEU A 319 -3.96 -1.11 11.09
N HIS A 320 -4.94 -1.57 10.32
CA HIS A 320 -5.10 -1.24 8.91
C HIS A 320 -6.23 -0.24 8.74
N ALA A 321 -5.97 0.84 8.01
CA ALA A 321 -6.96 1.85 7.68
C ALA A 321 -6.86 2.24 6.21
N ASP A 322 -7.85 1.86 5.40
CA ASP A 322 -8.05 2.44 4.07
C ASP A 322 -8.53 3.88 4.25
N LEU A 323 -7.79 4.83 3.65
CA LEU A 323 -8.03 6.26 3.83
C LEU A 323 -8.76 6.92 2.64
N GLY A 324 -9.20 6.11 1.67
CA GLY A 324 -9.68 6.60 0.37
C GLY A 324 -8.55 7.15 -0.52
N ASP A 325 -8.86 7.41 -1.80
CA ASP A 325 -7.95 8.03 -2.78
C ASP A 325 -6.55 7.37 -2.90
N GLY A 326 -6.49 6.05 -2.73
CA GLY A 326 -5.23 5.29 -2.74
C GLY A 326 -4.36 5.51 -1.49
N GLY A 327 -4.91 6.11 -0.45
CA GLY A 327 -4.31 6.24 0.87
C GLY A 327 -4.50 4.97 1.71
N VAL A 328 -3.52 4.67 2.55
CA VAL A 328 -3.59 3.61 3.57
C VAL A 328 -2.68 3.97 4.73
N LEU A 329 -3.11 3.70 5.96
CA LEU A 329 -2.29 3.74 7.15
C LEU A 329 -2.15 2.32 7.72
N GLU A 330 -0.91 1.90 7.89
CA GLU A 330 -0.53 0.70 8.63
C GLU A 330 0.18 1.08 9.92
N VAL A 331 -0.22 0.46 11.04
CA VAL A 331 0.43 0.62 12.34
C VAL A 331 0.62 -0.74 12.98
N VAL A 332 1.82 -1.00 13.49
CA VAL A 332 2.10 -2.08 14.43
C VAL A 332 2.81 -1.48 15.64
N ALA A 333 2.22 -1.59 16.82
CA ALA A 333 2.86 -1.22 18.09
C ALA A 333 3.06 -2.49 18.92
N ALA A 334 4.28 -2.76 19.39
CA ALA A 334 4.59 -4.03 20.05
C ALA A 334 5.58 -3.91 21.21
N VAL A 335 5.37 -4.71 22.25
CA VAL A 335 6.28 -4.93 23.38
C VAL A 335 6.90 -6.32 23.24
N SER A 336 8.23 -6.41 23.27
CA SER A 336 8.95 -7.68 23.07
C SER A 336 8.75 -8.63 24.26
N THR A 337 8.79 -9.94 24.01
CA THR A 337 8.83 -10.98 25.05
C THR A 337 10.19 -11.12 25.73
N ARG A 338 11.27 -10.57 25.16
CA ARG A 338 12.65 -10.72 25.69
C ARG A 338 12.80 -10.09 27.08
N PRO A 339 13.51 -10.74 28.05
CA PRO A 339 13.52 -10.35 29.46
C PRO A 339 13.80 -8.86 29.78
N VAL A 340 14.71 -8.23 29.04
CA VAL A 340 15.04 -6.80 29.21
C VAL A 340 14.06 -5.91 28.45
N LEU A 341 13.63 -6.33 27.26
CA LEU A 341 12.80 -5.52 26.37
C LEU A 341 11.32 -5.53 26.76
N ARG A 342 10.87 -6.53 27.54
CA ARG A 342 9.47 -6.68 27.99
C ARG A 342 8.97 -5.59 28.94
N ARG A 343 9.90 -4.80 29.51
CA ARG A 343 9.60 -3.65 30.38
C ARG A 343 9.67 -2.31 29.64
N LEU A 344 10.08 -2.31 28.37
CA LEU A 344 10.20 -1.08 27.60
C LEU A 344 8.86 -0.66 27.00
N PRO A 345 8.64 0.66 26.80
CA PRO A 345 7.46 1.13 26.09
C PRO A 345 7.40 0.57 24.66
N PRO A 346 6.18 0.37 24.10
CA PRO A 346 6.01 -0.25 22.78
C PRO A 346 6.89 0.39 21.70
N LEU A 347 7.44 -0.45 20.81
CA LEU A 347 8.03 0.00 19.56
C LEU A 347 6.90 0.18 18.54
N VAL A 348 6.92 1.30 17.84
CA VAL A 348 5.89 1.65 16.86
C VAL A 348 6.47 1.60 15.45
N PHE A 349 5.88 0.77 14.61
CA PHE A 349 6.14 0.66 13.19
C PHE A 349 4.92 1.19 12.43
N LEU A 350 5.03 2.43 11.96
CA LEU A 350 3.97 3.11 11.23
C LEU A 350 4.37 3.38 9.77
N ARG A 351 3.44 3.12 8.85
CA ARG A 351 3.55 3.47 7.42
C ARG A 351 2.25 4.08 6.91
N LEU A 352 2.30 5.37 6.62
CA LEU A 352 1.23 6.10 5.92
C LEU A 352 1.58 6.24 4.44
N ARG A 353 0.82 5.57 3.57
CA ARG A 353 0.86 5.83 2.13
C ARG A 353 -0.23 6.85 1.81
N HIS A 354 0.15 7.98 1.20
CA HIS A 354 -0.78 9.02 0.80
C HIS A 354 -0.25 9.75 -0.44
N ARG A 355 -1.11 10.00 -1.43
CA ARG A 355 -0.77 10.66 -2.72
C ARG A 355 0.44 10.03 -3.44
N GLY A 356 0.55 8.70 -3.38
CA GLY A 356 1.63 7.92 -4.00
C GLY A 356 2.98 7.99 -3.28
N ARG A 357 3.03 8.51 -2.05
CA ARG A 357 4.25 8.56 -1.23
C ARG A 357 4.02 7.84 0.09
N THR A 358 5.03 7.13 0.56
CA THR A 358 5.00 6.51 1.90
C THR A 358 5.80 7.32 2.90
N TRP A 359 5.22 7.57 4.06
CA TRP A 359 5.78 8.28 5.19
C TRP A 359 5.67 7.44 6.47
N PRO A 360 6.70 7.45 7.34
CA PRO A 360 8.06 7.93 7.09
C PRO A 360 8.70 7.17 5.91
N ARG A 361 9.69 7.78 5.23
CA ARG A 361 10.33 7.14 4.06
C ARG A 361 10.96 5.79 4.42
N ARG A 362 11.59 5.76 5.60
CA ARG A 362 12.29 4.61 6.19
C ARG A 362 11.47 4.07 7.36
N ALA A 363 11.20 2.76 7.38
CA ALA A 363 10.32 2.13 8.37
C ALA A 363 10.90 2.21 9.80
N GLU A 364 12.23 2.16 9.93
CA GLU A 364 12.94 2.29 11.20
C GLU A 364 12.74 3.65 11.89
N ARG A 365 12.34 4.69 11.15
CA ARG A 365 12.21 6.05 11.71
C ARG A 365 11.11 6.15 12.76
N SER A 366 10.02 5.41 12.62
CA SER A 366 8.95 5.41 13.63
C SER A 366 9.40 4.67 14.88
N ALA A 367 10.07 3.52 14.73
CA ALA A 367 10.46 2.67 15.85
C ALA A 367 11.65 3.20 16.66
N VAL A 368 12.70 3.70 16.00
CA VAL A 368 13.96 4.09 16.67
C VAL A 368 14.34 5.57 16.50
N GLY A 369 13.56 6.38 15.77
CA GLY A 369 13.89 7.79 15.56
C GLY A 369 15.22 8.03 14.84
N LEU A 370 15.88 9.15 15.11
CA LEU A 370 17.31 9.34 14.85
C LEU A 370 18.04 9.12 16.18
N LEU A 371 18.70 7.97 16.35
CA LEU A 371 19.37 7.60 17.62
C LEU A 371 18.41 7.72 18.84
N GLY A 372 17.16 7.29 18.69
CA GLY A 372 16.12 7.37 19.72
C GLY A 372 15.30 8.66 19.71
N ILE A 373 15.86 9.78 19.23
CA ILE A 373 15.16 11.08 19.20
C ILE A 373 14.07 11.06 18.12
N GLY A 374 12.84 11.43 18.51
CA GLY A 374 11.68 11.46 17.61
C GLY A 374 11.02 10.09 17.38
N ARG A 375 11.32 9.09 18.21
CA ARG A 375 10.57 7.81 18.24
C ARG A 375 9.07 8.05 18.46
N PHE A 376 8.27 7.23 17.80
CA PHE A 376 6.82 7.23 17.93
C PHE A 376 6.43 6.47 19.20
N ARG A 377 5.37 6.93 19.86
CA ARG A 377 4.87 6.35 21.11
C ARG A 377 3.49 5.76 20.86
N ALA A 378 3.22 4.65 21.53
CA ALA A 378 1.90 4.05 21.58
C ALA A 378 1.47 3.93 23.04
N ASP A 379 0.19 4.19 23.27
CA ASP A 379 -0.51 3.75 24.46
C ASP A 379 -1.47 2.65 24.02
N ILE A 380 -1.13 1.41 24.37
CA ILE A 380 -1.92 0.22 23.98
C ILE A 380 -2.95 -0.01 25.07
N GLY A 381 -4.20 -0.27 24.70
CA GLY A 381 -5.33 -0.44 25.61
C GLY A 381 -6.60 -0.79 24.85
N LEU A 382 -7.61 -1.25 25.60
CA LEU A 382 -8.98 -1.41 25.13
C LEU A 382 -9.92 -0.66 26.09
N PRO A 383 -11.05 -0.11 25.59
CA PRO A 383 -11.47 -0.11 24.19
C PRO A 383 -10.72 0.92 23.33
N ARG A 384 -9.77 1.67 23.89
CA ARG A 384 -9.01 2.72 23.16
C ARG A 384 -7.51 2.53 23.23
N TRP A 385 -6.85 2.80 22.12
CA TRP A 385 -5.40 2.91 22.05
C TRP A 385 -5.00 4.04 21.09
N THR A 386 -3.78 4.54 21.28
CA THR A 386 -3.29 5.71 20.53
C THR A 386 -1.88 5.54 20.05
N VAL A 387 -1.55 6.19 18.94
CA VAL A 387 -0.19 6.36 18.44
C VAL A 387 0.08 7.82 18.13
N THR A 388 1.19 8.33 18.67
CA THR A 388 1.67 9.68 18.37
C THR A 388 3.13 9.65 17.95
N GLY A 389 3.50 10.51 17.01
CA GLY A 389 4.88 10.51 16.55
C GLY A 389 5.20 11.66 15.62
N ARG A 390 6.49 11.96 15.49
CA ARG A 390 6.98 13.05 14.63
C ARG A 390 8.27 12.67 13.94
N THR A 391 8.35 12.98 12.64
CA THR A 391 9.63 13.00 11.92
C THR A 391 9.84 14.38 11.32
N LEU A 392 10.93 15.07 11.69
CA LEU A 392 11.30 16.39 11.16
C LEU A 392 10.09 17.35 11.14
N LEU A 393 9.54 17.61 9.94
CA LEU A 393 8.49 18.58 9.67
C LEU A 393 7.07 17.99 9.64
N ARG A 394 6.87 16.72 9.99
CA ARG A 394 5.55 16.08 10.05
C ARG A 394 5.34 15.35 11.35
N ARG A 395 4.14 15.46 11.92
CA ARG A 395 3.68 14.68 13.07
C ARG A 395 2.33 14.04 12.80
N VAL A 396 2.07 12.93 13.47
CA VAL A 396 0.82 12.17 13.36
C VAL A 396 0.27 11.90 14.77
N ARG A 397 -1.05 11.90 14.86
CA ARG A 397 -1.83 11.35 15.96
C ARG A 397 -2.86 10.39 15.39
N VAL A 398 -2.94 9.20 15.96
CA VAL A 398 -3.89 8.14 15.63
C VAL A 398 -4.60 7.78 16.91
N ASP A 399 -5.91 7.87 16.92
CA ASP A 399 -6.77 7.44 18.02
C ASP A 399 -7.69 6.34 17.48
N VAL A 400 -7.65 5.16 18.07
CA VAL A 400 -8.46 4.00 17.68
C VAL A 400 -9.41 3.65 18.81
N THR A 401 -10.67 3.36 18.48
CA THR A 401 -11.67 2.82 19.40
C THR A 401 -12.18 1.48 18.87
N GLN A 402 -12.05 0.44 19.67
CA GLN A 402 -12.53 -0.91 19.43
C GLN A 402 -13.61 -1.21 20.47
N PRO A 403 -14.90 -0.98 20.17
CA PRO A 403 -16.00 -1.33 21.06
C PRO A 403 -16.03 -2.83 21.32
N ASP A 404 -16.34 -3.23 22.56
CA ASP A 404 -16.35 -4.64 22.96
C ASP A 404 -17.39 -5.43 22.16
N GLU A 405 -18.54 -4.81 21.83
CA GLU A 405 -19.62 -5.44 21.07
C GLU A 405 -19.22 -5.76 19.62
N ARG A 406 -18.17 -5.11 19.12
CA ARG A 406 -17.63 -5.25 17.75
C ARG A 406 -16.27 -5.92 17.72
N THR A 407 -15.83 -6.50 18.83
CA THR A 407 -14.50 -7.08 19.00
C THR A 407 -14.60 -8.57 19.32
N LEU A 408 -13.92 -9.38 18.53
CA LEU A 408 -13.78 -10.82 18.74
C LEU A 408 -12.50 -11.11 19.51
N ALA A 409 -12.63 -11.79 20.65
CA ALA A 409 -11.49 -12.36 21.37
C ALA A 409 -11.25 -13.81 20.93
N LEU A 410 -10.04 -14.12 20.46
CA LEU A 410 -9.62 -15.47 20.09
C LEU A 410 -8.35 -15.88 20.82
N ASP A 411 -8.42 -17.05 21.47
CA ASP A 411 -7.26 -17.71 22.07
C ASP A 411 -6.47 -18.49 21.02
N TYR A 412 -5.15 -18.46 21.11
CA TYR A 412 -4.27 -19.27 20.28
C TYR A 412 -2.94 -19.51 20.99
N ARG A 413 -2.10 -20.37 20.41
CA ARG A 413 -0.83 -20.78 21.01
C ARG A 413 0.33 -20.35 20.14
N ASP A 414 1.31 -19.74 20.78
CA ASP A 414 2.62 -19.50 20.17
C ASP A 414 3.33 -20.83 19.88
N PRO A 415 4.37 -20.83 19.01
CA PRO A 415 5.20 -22.00 18.76
C PRO A 415 5.82 -22.63 20.02
N ASP A 416 6.01 -21.85 21.10
CA ASP A 416 6.50 -22.35 22.39
C ASP A 416 5.38 -22.84 23.34
N GLY A 417 4.15 -22.91 22.83
CA GLY A 417 2.96 -23.39 23.55
C GLY A 417 2.31 -22.35 24.46
N ALA A 418 2.93 -21.17 24.64
CA ALA A 418 2.37 -20.13 25.48
C ALA A 418 1.04 -19.60 24.92
N PRO A 419 0.05 -19.32 25.80
CA PRO A 419 -1.22 -18.76 25.38
C PRO A 419 -1.03 -17.32 24.89
N ALA A 420 -1.80 -16.94 23.88
CA ALA A 420 -1.96 -15.56 23.44
C ALA A 420 -3.44 -15.31 23.15
N VAL A 421 -3.89 -14.07 23.37
CA VAL A 421 -5.26 -13.65 23.07
C VAL A 421 -5.22 -12.49 22.10
N CYS A 422 -5.85 -12.65 20.93
CA CYS A 422 -6.05 -11.57 19.98
C CYS A 422 -7.48 -11.04 20.12
N ARG A 423 -7.63 -9.74 20.33
CA ARG A 423 -8.91 -9.03 20.33
C ARG A 423 -8.98 -8.19 19.06
N ASN A 424 -9.60 -8.74 18.02
CA ASN A 424 -9.69 -8.14 16.68
C ASN A 424 -11.08 -7.54 16.45
N SER A 425 -11.14 -6.38 15.80
CA SER A 425 -12.34 -5.78 15.24
C SER A 425 -12.10 -5.37 13.79
N GLU A 426 -12.93 -5.88 12.87
CA GLU A 426 -12.97 -5.44 11.47
C GLU A 426 -13.98 -4.30 11.22
N SER A 427 -14.45 -3.68 12.31
CA SER A 427 -15.41 -2.57 12.30
C SER A 427 -15.13 -1.55 13.42
N ALA A 428 -13.84 -1.32 13.69
CA ALA A 428 -13.39 -0.33 14.65
C ALA A 428 -13.55 1.11 14.10
N ASP A 429 -13.44 2.08 14.99
CA ASP A 429 -13.37 3.50 14.64
C ASP A 429 -11.93 3.99 14.75
N ALA A 430 -11.52 4.88 13.83
CA ALA A 430 -10.21 5.51 13.90
C ALA A 430 -10.25 6.98 13.49
N THR A 431 -9.55 7.84 14.22
CA THR A 431 -9.27 9.22 13.83
C THR A 431 -7.77 9.40 13.62
N ILE A 432 -7.39 9.91 12.45
CA ILE A 432 -5.99 10.08 12.06
C ILE A 432 -5.78 11.56 11.72
N LEU A 433 -4.92 12.23 12.47
CA LEU A 433 -4.51 13.61 12.25
C LEU A 433 -3.05 13.64 11.79
N LEU A 434 -2.81 14.14 10.58
CA LEU A 434 -1.48 14.42 10.06
C LEU A 434 -1.26 15.93 10.01
N GLU A 435 -0.17 16.40 10.61
CA GLU A 435 0.20 17.82 10.63
C GLU A 435 1.59 18.05 10.07
N ARG A 436 1.79 19.26 9.54
CA ARG A 436 3.07 19.73 8.99
C ARG A 436 3.52 21.04 9.64
N TRP A 437 4.83 21.15 9.83
CA TRP A 437 5.47 22.36 10.34
C TRP A 437 5.72 23.40 9.25
N TRP A 438 5.00 24.53 9.29
CA TRP A 438 5.21 25.74 8.46
C TRP A 438 5.39 26.98 9.36
N GLY A 439 6.34 26.93 10.30
CA GLY A 439 6.53 27.93 11.37
C GLY A 439 5.57 27.75 12.56
N ARG A 440 4.45 27.06 12.34
CA ARG A 440 3.61 26.41 13.35
C ARG A 440 3.10 25.08 12.79
N TRP A 441 2.63 24.19 13.66
CA TRP A 441 1.93 22.98 13.21
C TRP A 441 0.60 23.37 12.57
N ARG A 442 0.34 22.83 11.38
CA ARG A 442 -0.92 23.00 10.64
C ARG A 442 -1.38 21.64 10.16
N THR A 443 -2.69 21.40 10.18
CA THR A 443 -3.32 20.21 9.63
C THR A 443 -2.95 20.05 8.15
N GLU A 444 -2.27 18.96 7.82
CA GLU A 444 -1.99 18.55 6.44
C GLU A 444 -3.12 17.66 5.91
N ALA A 445 -3.67 16.78 6.76
CA ALA A 445 -4.82 15.93 6.47
C ALA A 445 -5.46 15.37 7.74
N THR A 446 -6.75 15.05 7.66
CA THR A 446 -7.50 14.36 8.72
C THR A 446 -8.36 13.29 8.09
N TRP A 447 -8.40 12.11 8.72
CA TRP A 447 -9.29 11.01 8.33
C TRP A 447 -10.07 10.55 9.55
N THR A 448 -11.33 10.20 9.32
CA THR A 448 -12.20 9.59 10.31
C THR A 448 -12.83 8.36 9.66
N LEU A 449 -12.52 7.19 10.21
CA LEU A 449 -13.09 5.91 9.84
C LEU A 449 -14.12 5.58 10.92
N LYS A 450 -15.35 5.29 10.50
CA LYS A 450 -16.45 4.90 11.39
C LYS A 450 -16.90 3.52 11.01
N GLY A 451 -16.62 2.51 11.84
CA GLY A 451 -16.99 1.13 11.57
C GLY A 451 -16.22 0.47 10.43
N THR A 452 -15.10 1.04 9.98
CA THR A 452 -14.34 0.56 8.81
C THR A 452 -12.84 0.47 9.05
N ALA A 453 -12.38 0.72 10.28
CA ALA A 453 -11.00 0.47 10.65
C ALA A 453 -10.84 -0.99 11.07
N HIS A 454 -9.75 -1.60 10.64
CA HIS A 454 -9.39 -2.97 10.99
C HIS A 454 -8.32 -2.89 12.06
N ALA A 455 -8.64 -3.30 13.28
CA ALA A 455 -7.79 -3.08 14.43
C ALA A 455 -7.77 -4.29 15.35
N GLU A 456 -6.61 -4.54 15.94
CA GLU A 456 -6.45 -5.57 16.96
C GLU A 456 -5.63 -5.05 18.15
N VAL A 457 -5.91 -5.60 19.32
CA VAL A 457 -5.04 -5.54 20.49
C VAL A 457 -4.88 -6.95 21.04
N GLY A 458 -3.65 -7.34 21.34
CA GLY A 458 -3.43 -8.63 21.96
C GLY A 458 -2.32 -8.64 22.98
N ASP A 459 -2.30 -9.72 23.74
CA ASP A 459 -1.38 -9.99 24.82
C ASP A 459 -1.07 -11.48 24.96
N ARG A 460 0.09 -11.75 25.55
CA ARG A 460 0.67 -13.06 25.80
C ARG A 460 1.06 -13.19 27.27
#